data_AF-A0A1G3IK66-F1
#
_entry.id   AF-A0A1G3IK66-F1
#
_cell.length_a   1.000
_cell.length_b   1.000
_cell.length_c   1.000
_cell.angle_alpha   90.00
_cell.angle_beta   90.00
_cell.angle_gamma   90.00
#
_symmetry.space_group_name_H-M   'P 1'
#
loop_
_entity.id
_entity.type
_entity.pdbx_description
1 polymer ?
#
loop_
_entity_poly.entity_id
_entity_poly.type
_entity_poly.pdbx_seq_one_letter_code
_entity_poly.pdbx_strand_id
1 'polypeptide(L)'
;MQSWRSPIYGALLAAVLAGCAAPVSTNIKVSEANVAKFNDLSELSVVATLEKNVEEARKSGMPLLAPNYFREAEQTLKECQGGLGNKPKEVLVSGAAMGDALLEKGRAVMGIVQYRFAKELEYKAQLDEHNAAKLLPKEYDRVIGELSGLIEKVEREQPDNIDAKKEGLQKSMLDLVIKAVQEGALRESETINVETESDNAERQAPLTYAEALRVYQSAKDQIAAAHHDMALVQRLGAEALFAAHHAQQVNERVALLQTQLRVNSSGSLSSGVAVSTGATTQAQAGVQIENKPAAMDKVSVEMIVLQEEDRLLGIAKALGLKDLRDLSLDKQVAEIRRAAESVRHTGSGIAAAPVQDFEARLKAANEGIQQMGSELNAKDQQLAEKDRLLAEQAQKLDLQAALMEGKDAQIKTLKDKVDKLEWEKPAKPIPKRLKPTAAGKTKEAVATKK
;
A
#
# COMPACT_ATOMS: atom_id res chain seq x y z
N MET A 1 33.40 -4.17 21.87
CA MET A 1 34.77 -4.09 21.31
C MET A 1 35.17 -5.46 20.82
N GLN A 2 35.31 -5.67 19.51
CA GLN A 2 36.04 -6.81 18.94
C GLN A 2 36.46 -6.44 17.52
N SER A 3 37.77 -6.38 17.29
CA SER A 3 38.35 -5.99 16.00
C SER A 3 38.76 -7.23 15.22
N TRP A 4 38.23 -7.40 14.02
CA TRP A 4 38.79 -8.34 13.05
C TRP A 4 39.74 -7.60 12.11
N ARG A 5 40.94 -8.19 11.95
CA ARG A 5 41.98 -7.72 11.04
C ARG A 5 41.93 -8.55 9.75
N SER A 6 42.36 -7.94 8.65
CA SER A 6 42.30 -8.48 7.29
C SER A 6 43.11 -9.78 7.10
N PRO A 7 42.96 -10.40 5.93
CA PRO A 7 44.16 -10.53 5.08
C PRO A 7 44.00 -9.90 3.70
N ILE A 8 45.14 -9.55 3.11
CA ILE A 8 45.27 -8.87 1.82
C ILE A 8 45.49 -9.93 0.73
N TYR A 9 44.46 -10.26 -0.04
CA TYR A 9 44.55 -11.10 -1.25
C TYR A 9 43.50 -10.66 -2.28
N GLY A 10 43.91 -9.94 -3.33
CA GLY A 10 42.95 -9.42 -4.32
C GLY A 10 43.54 -8.53 -5.43
N ALA A 11 44.77 -8.76 -5.86
CA ALA A 11 45.49 -7.84 -6.77
C ALA A 11 46.32 -8.54 -7.87
N LEU A 12 45.77 -9.57 -8.54
CA LEU A 12 46.48 -10.23 -9.67
C LEU A 12 45.59 -10.91 -10.74
N LEU A 13 44.34 -10.47 -10.96
CA LEU A 13 43.45 -11.13 -11.93
C LEU A 13 42.54 -10.18 -12.75
N ALA A 14 43.06 -9.01 -13.14
CA ALA A 14 42.28 -7.95 -13.81
C ALA A 14 42.71 -7.64 -15.27
N ALA A 15 43.50 -8.51 -15.90
CA ALA A 15 44.23 -8.19 -17.15
C ALA A 15 43.75 -8.92 -18.42
N VAL A 16 42.73 -9.77 -18.36
CA VAL A 16 42.40 -10.74 -19.45
C VAL A 16 41.00 -10.55 -20.06
N LEU A 17 40.21 -9.58 -19.57
CA LEU A 17 38.85 -9.30 -20.09
C LEU A 17 38.71 -7.97 -20.85
N ALA A 18 39.83 -7.31 -21.17
CA ALA A 18 39.87 -6.21 -22.13
C ALA A 18 39.77 -6.74 -23.58
N GLY A 19 38.66 -7.41 -23.89
CA GLY A 19 38.33 -7.86 -25.25
C GLY A 19 37.97 -6.67 -26.12
N CYS A 20 38.97 -5.96 -26.64
CA CYS A 20 38.78 -4.79 -27.49
C CYS A 20 37.94 -5.16 -28.72
N ALA A 21 36.68 -4.72 -28.74
CA ALA A 21 35.84 -4.82 -29.93
C ALA A 21 36.51 -4.04 -31.06
N ALA A 22 36.78 -4.70 -32.19
CA ALA A 22 37.34 -4.03 -33.35
C ALA A 22 36.37 -2.95 -33.85
N PRO A 23 36.83 -1.72 -34.15
CA PRO A 23 35.95 -0.63 -34.53
C PRO A 23 35.32 -0.92 -35.90
N VAL A 24 34.04 -0.57 -36.07
CA VAL A 24 33.22 -1.00 -37.22
C VAL A 24 33.74 -0.41 -38.53
N SER A 25 34.40 0.75 -38.47
CA SER A 25 35.21 1.38 -39.52
C SER A 25 36.18 0.43 -40.22
N THR A 26 36.76 -0.57 -39.54
CA THR A 26 37.66 -1.56 -40.17
C THR A 26 37.00 -2.38 -41.28
N ASN A 27 35.67 -2.48 -41.28
CA ASN A 27 34.86 -3.22 -42.25
C ASN A 27 34.00 -2.28 -43.11
N ILE A 28 34.51 -1.09 -43.41
CA ILE A 28 33.88 -0.09 -44.27
C ILE A 28 34.86 0.31 -45.38
N LYS A 29 34.40 0.23 -46.63
CA LYS A 29 35.11 0.74 -47.79
C LYS A 29 34.43 2.05 -48.21
N VAL A 30 35.13 3.17 -48.04
CA VAL A 30 34.68 4.46 -48.58
C VAL A 30 34.62 4.34 -50.10
N SER A 31 33.48 4.67 -50.71
CA SER A 31 33.36 4.64 -52.17
C SER A 31 33.83 5.95 -52.78
N GLU A 32 34.23 5.91 -54.06
CA GLU A 32 34.56 7.12 -54.84
C GLU A 32 33.40 8.12 -54.87
N ALA A 33 32.14 7.66 -54.80
CA ALA A 33 30.96 8.51 -54.72
C ALA A 33 30.86 9.25 -53.37
N ASN A 34 31.23 8.60 -52.25
CA ASN A 34 31.30 9.28 -50.94
C ASN A 34 32.39 10.37 -50.97
N VAL A 35 33.54 10.11 -51.62
CA VAL A 35 34.61 11.12 -51.76
C VAL A 35 34.17 12.29 -52.65
N ALA A 36 33.60 12.01 -53.82
CA ALA A 36 33.14 13.02 -54.77
C ALA A 36 32.12 13.99 -54.16
N LYS A 37 31.19 13.47 -53.32
CA LYS A 37 30.18 14.24 -52.57
C LYS A 37 30.77 15.38 -51.72
N PHE A 38 32.01 15.24 -51.24
CA PHE A 38 32.70 16.26 -50.43
C PHE A 38 33.83 16.98 -51.21
N ASN A 39 34.35 16.40 -52.28
CA ASN A 39 35.51 16.93 -53.00
C ASN A 39 35.33 18.37 -53.52
N ASP A 40 34.14 18.71 -54.00
CA ASP A 40 33.90 20.01 -54.64
C ASP A 40 33.49 21.11 -53.64
N LEU A 41 33.34 20.76 -52.36
CA LEU A 41 32.94 21.67 -51.28
C LEU A 41 34.13 22.48 -50.73
N SER A 42 33.84 23.60 -50.05
CA SER A 42 34.83 24.29 -49.20
C SER A 42 35.08 23.49 -47.91
N GLU A 43 36.22 23.66 -47.24
CA GLU A 43 36.51 22.94 -45.98
C GLU A 43 35.41 23.10 -44.93
N LEU A 44 34.89 24.33 -44.76
CA LEU A 44 33.76 24.62 -43.87
C LEU A 44 32.48 23.91 -44.32
N SER A 45 32.22 23.88 -45.62
CA SER A 45 31.06 23.19 -46.22
C SER A 45 31.16 21.67 -46.10
N VAL A 46 32.36 21.09 -46.13
CA VAL A 46 32.60 19.65 -45.87
C VAL A 46 32.18 19.32 -44.44
N VAL A 47 32.72 20.04 -43.45
CA VAL A 47 32.41 19.84 -42.03
C VAL A 47 30.92 20.04 -41.75
N ALA A 48 30.33 21.14 -42.22
CA ALA A 48 28.92 21.44 -42.01
C ALA A 48 27.97 20.41 -42.66
N THR A 49 28.37 19.80 -43.78
CA THR A 49 27.59 18.74 -44.44
C THR A 49 27.65 17.43 -43.65
N LEU A 50 28.82 17.06 -43.12
CA LEU A 50 28.93 15.90 -42.23
C LEU A 50 28.14 16.13 -40.93
N GLU A 51 28.22 17.33 -40.34
CA GLU A 51 27.50 17.70 -39.13
C GLU A 51 25.98 17.59 -39.30
N LYS A 52 25.45 18.08 -40.43
CA LYS A 52 24.05 17.88 -40.82
C LYS A 52 23.67 16.40 -40.91
N ASN A 53 24.51 15.58 -41.54
CA ASN A 53 24.22 14.16 -41.73
C ASN A 53 24.26 13.38 -40.40
N VAL A 54 25.17 13.73 -39.48
CA VAL A 54 25.21 13.18 -38.10
C VAL A 54 23.99 13.62 -37.30
N GLU A 55 23.55 14.87 -37.41
CA GLU A 55 22.35 15.36 -36.71
C GLU A 55 21.05 14.73 -37.27
N GLU A 56 20.96 14.47 -38.57
CA GLU A 56 19.87 13.69 -39.17
C GLU A 56 19.86 12.24 -38.65
N ALA A 57 21.03 11.61 -38.52
CA ALA A 57 21.16 10.27 -37.95
C ALA A 57 20.84 10.23 -36.44
N ARG A 58 21.16 11.29 -35.70
CA ARG A 58 20.78 11.47 -34.29
C ARG A 58 19.25 11.52 -34.18
N LYS A 59 18.60 12.35 -35.00
CA LYS A 59 17.14 12.49 -35.07
C LYS A 59 16.41 11.21 -35.52
N SER A 60 17.02 10.38 -36.38
CA SER A 60 16.42 9.11 -36.81
C SER A 60 16.59 7.95 -35.81
N GLY A 61 17.18 8.20 -34.64
CA GLY A 61 17.36 7.18 -33.60
C GLY A 61 18.57 6.26 -33.79
N MET A 62 19.48 6.58 -34.71
CA MET A 62 20.73 5.81 -34.89
C MET A 62 21.55 5.61 -33.60
N PRO A 63 21.61 6.54 -32.62
CA PRO A 63 22.30 6.31 -31.36
C PRO A 63 21.80 5.10 -30.55
N LEU A 64 20.55 4.65 -30.76
CA LEU A 64 19.99 3.44 -30.17
C LEU A 64 20.00 2.26 -31.16
N LEU A 65 19.74 2.53 -32.44
CA LEU A 65 19.51 1.50 -33.46
C LEU A 65 20.77 1.03 -34.22
N ALA A 66 21.86 1.80 -34.15
CA ALA A 66 23.21 1.41 -34.60
C ALA A 66 24.31 2.19 -33.82
N PRO A 67 24.37 2.07 -32.47
CA PRO A 67 25.25 2.87 -31.61
C PRO A 67 26.74 2.87 -31.98
N ASN A 68 27.32 1.78 -32.49
CA ASN A 68 28.75 1.74 -32.83
C ASN A 68 29.03 2.56 -34.10
N TYR A 69 28.20 2.39 -35.13
CA TYR A 69 28.27 3.18 -36.36
C TYR A 69 28.06 4.68 -36.09
N PHE A 70 27.08 5.04 -35.25
CA PHE A 70 26.86 6.43 -34.85
C PHE A 70 28.03 7.01 -34.06
N ARG A 71 28.57 6.27 -33.09
CA ARG A 71 29.68 6.69 -32.22
C ARG A 71 30.96 6.96 -33.01
N GLU A 72 31.28 6.11 -33.99
CA GLU A 72 32.43 6.31 -34.87
C GLU A 72 32.20 7.46 -35.85
N ALA A 73 31.00 7.65 -36.42
CA ALA A 73 30.68 8.82 -37.24
C ALA A 73 30.78 10.15 -36.48
N GLU A 74 30.28 10.20 -35.23
CA GLU A 74 30.38 11.39 -34.38
C GLU A 74 31.83 11.68 -33.95
N GLN A 75 32.66 10.64 -33.78
CA GLN A 75 34.10 10.79 -33.57
C GLN A 75 34.79 11.35 -34.82
N THR A 76 34.49 10.82 -36.01
CA THR A 76 35.00 11.33 -37.28
C THR A 76 34.63 12.80 -37.50
N LEU A 77 33.41 13.21 -37.12
CA LEU A 77 33.00 14.62 -37.14
C LEU A 77 33.87 15.51 -36.24
N LYS A 78 34.13 15.11 -34.99
CA LYS A 78 35.00 15.86 -34.06
C LYS A 78 36.42 16.02 -34.61
N GLU A 79 36.94 14.98 -35.27
CA GLU A 79 38.27 15.01 -35.91
C GLU A 79 38.34 15.88 -37.17
N CYS A 80 37.22 16.06 -37.87
CA CYS A 80 37.09 17.01 -38.99
C CYS A 80 36.94 18.45 -38.47
N GLN A 81 36.09 18.68 -37.46
CA GLN A 81 35.91 19.98 -36.80
C GLN A 81 37.22 20.51 -36.21
N GLY A 82 37.96 19.68 -35.44
CA GLY A 82 39.29 20.05 -34.94
C GLY A 82 40.38 20.15 -36.01
N GLY A 83 40.12 19.63 -37.22
CA GLY A 83 41.02 19.71 -38.36
C GLY A 83 40.85 20.95 -39.24
N LEU A 84 39.74 21.68 -39.11
CA LEU A 84 39.40 22.82 -39.95
C LEU A 84 40.49 23.91 -39.89
N GLY A 85 41.03 24.31 -41.04
CA GLY A 85 42.16 25.25 -41.13
C GLY A 85 43.52 24.73 -40.61
N ASN A 86 43.58 23.51 -40.06
CA ASN A 86 44.80 22.89 -39.50
C ASN A 86 45.27 21.65 -40.27
N LYS A 87 44.40 21.03 -41.07
CA LYS A 87 44.67 19.85 -41.91
C LYS A 87 44.39 20.19 -43.38
N PRO A 88 45.09 19.57 -44.35
CA PRO A 88 44.75 19.72 -45.77
C PRO A 88 43.30 19.33 -46.07
N LYS A 89 42.66 20.01 -47.02
CA LYS A 89 41.28 19.74 -47.45
C LYS A 89 41.05 18.26 -47.77
N GLU A 90 42.01 17.59 -48.38
CA GLU A 90 41.93 16.17 -48.79
C GLU A 90 41.74 15.25 -47.57
N VAL A 91 42.32 15.61 -46.42
CA VAL A 91 42.16 14.88 -45.16
C VAL A 91 40.77 15.12 -44.56
N LEU A 92 40.23 16.34 -44.69
CA LEU A 92 38.86 16.67 -44.26
C LEU A 92 37.81 16.00 -45.15
N VAL A 93 38.03 15.98 -46.48
CA VAL A 93 37.19 15.28 -47.47
C VAL A 93 37.20 13.76 -47.24
N SER A 94 38.38 13.17 -47.01
CA SER A 94 38.52 11.74 -46.69
C SER A 94 37.82 11.38 -45.37
N GLY A 95 38.02 12.19 -44.32
CA GLY A 95 37.32 12.04 -43.05
C GLY A 95 35.81 12.14 -43.21
N ALA A 96 35.30 13.15 -43.90
CA ALA A 96 33.87 13.31 -44.13
C ALA A 96 33.25 12.19 -44.97
N ALA A 97 33.94 11.72 -46.01
CA ALA A 97 33.51 10.57 -46.81
C ALA A 97 33.46 9.28 -45.98
N MET A 98 34.39 9.09 -45.03
CA MET A 98 34.38 7.97 -44.08
C MET A 98 33.23 8.08 -43.07
N GLY A 99 33.01 9.26 -42.48
CA GLY A 99 31.90 9.53 -41.57
C GLY A 99 30.53 9.34 -42.23
N ASP A 100 30.40 9.74 -43.49
CA ASP A 100 29.18 9.57 -44.28
C ASP A 100 28.93 8.08 -44.63
N ALA A 101 29.97 7.33 -45.00
CA ALA A 101 29.89 5.88 -45.23
C ALA A 101 29.58 5.09 -43.93
N LEU A 102 30.09 5.53 -42.78
CA LEU A 102 29.70 5.04 -41.45
C LEU A 102 28.19 5.22 -41.20
N LEU A 103 27.65 6.40 -41.51
CA LEU A 103 26.21 6.66 -41.38
C LEU A 103 25.37 5.88 -42.41
N GLU A 104 25.83 5.68 -43.64
CA GLU A 104 25.14 4.86 -44.64
C GLU A 104 25.05 3.39 -44.22
N LYS A 105 26.16 2.78 -43.77
CA LYS A 105 26.12 1.41 -43.24
C LYS A 105 25.32 1.34 -41.94
N GLY A 106 25.39 2.37 -41.09
CA GLY A 106 24.53 2.53 -39.92
C GLY A 106 23.04 2.47 -40.26
N ARG A 107 22.57 3.25 -41.25
CA ARG A 107 21.17 3.23 -41.72
C ARG A 107 20.73 1.84 -42.21
N ALA A 108 21.60 1.10 -42.89
CA ALA A 108 21.30 -0.27 -43.30
C ALA A 108 21.11 -1.21 -42.08
N VAL A 109 21.98 -1.11 -41.07
CA VAL A 109 21.85 -1.90 -39.84
C VAL A 109 20.63 -1.48 -39.01
N MET A 110 20.27 -0.19 -38.97
CA MET A 110 19.01 0.27 -38.35
C MET A 110 17.79 -0.48 -38.91
N GLY A 111 17.73 -0.70 -40.23
CA GLY A 111 16.64 -1.46 -40.86
C GLY A 111 16.62 -2.94 -40.42
N ILE A 112 17.80 -3.57 -40.30
CA ILE A 112 17.93 -4.95 -39.76
C ILE A 112 17.46 -5.00 -38.30
N VAL A 113 17.84 -4.01 -37.50
CA VAL A 113 17.48 -3.90 -36.08
C VAL A 113 15.99 -3.63 -35.91
N GLN A 114 15.40 -2.72 -36.68
CA GLN A 114 13.95 -2.45 -36.69
C GLN A 114 13.14 -3.70 -37.07
N TYR A 115 13.58 -4.46 -38.08
CA TYR A 115 12.95 -5.74 -38.44
C TYR A 115 13.12 -6.81 -37.35
N ARG A 116 14.34 -6.97 -36.81
CA ARG A 116 14.64 -8.02 -35.82
C ARG A 116 14.05 -7.74 -34.44
N PHE A 117 13.89 -6.48 -34.05
CA PHE A 117 13.46 -6.05 -32.71
C PHE A 117 12.16 -5.22 -32.71
N ALA A 118 11.30 -5.39 -33.71
CA ALA A 118 10.09 -4.58 -33.88
C ALA A 118 9.22 -4.48 -32.61
N LYS A 119 9.03 -5.60 -31.90
CA LYS A 119 8.20 -5.71 -30.70
C LYS A 119 8.89 -5.15 -29.45
N GLU A 120 10.20 -5.26 -29.35
CA GLU A 120 11.00 -4.65 -28.30
C GLU A 120 11.03 -3.12 -28.45
N LEU A 121 11.08 -2.62 -29.69
CA LEU A 121 10.99 -1.19 -29.99
C LEU A 121 9.57 -0.65 -29.75
N GLU A 122 8.53 -1.44 -30.04
CA GLU A 122 7.14 -1.16 -29.66
C GLU A 122 6.99 -1.06 -28.13
N TYR A 123 7.50 -2.02 -27.37
CA TYR A 123 7.51 -1.95 -25.91
C TYR A 123 8.35 -0.78 -25.39
N LYS A 124 9.46 -0.41 -26.04
CA LYS A 124 10.20 0.80 -25.66
C LYS A 124 9.33 2.05 -25.84
N ALA A 125 8.59 2.17 -26.94
CA ALA A 125 7.71 3.32 -27.15
C ALA A 125 6.64 3.41 -26.04
N GLN A 126 6.05 2.28 -25.64
CA GLN A 126 5.11 2.22 -24.51
C GLN A 126 5.77 2.58 -23.16
N LEU A 127 7.02 2.14 -22.92
CA LEU A 127 7.79 2.54 -21.73
C LEU A 127 8.10 4.04 -21.70
N ASP A 128 8.40 4.64 -22.85
CA ASP A 128 8.65 6.08 -22.99
C ASP A 128 7.34 6.87 -22.75
N GLU A 129 6.23 6.44 -23.36
CA GLU A 129 4.89 7.04 -23.23
C GLU A 129 4.41 7.01 -21.77
N HIS A 130 4.54 5.87 -21.09
CA HIS A 130 4.19 5.72 -19.67
C HIS A 130 5.28 6.26 -18.71
N ASN A 131 6.24 7.05 -19.21
CA ASN A 131 7.26 7.73 -18.42
C ASN A 131 8.08 6.79 -17.50
N ALA A 132 8.29 5.54 -17.91
CA ALA A 132 8.93 4.49 -17.11
C ALA A 132 10.35 4.88 -16.65
N ALA A 133 11.10 5.64 -17.45
CA ALA A 133 12.41 6.17 -17.08
C ALA A 133 12.39 7.11 -15.85
N LYS A 134 11.26 7.77 -15.56
CA LYS A 134 11.06 8.64 -14.39
C LYS A 134 10.46 7.88 -13.21
N LEU A 135 9.49 7.01 -13.49
CA LEU A 135 8.74 6.26 -12.47
C LEU A 135 9.52 5.06 -11.92
N LEU A 136 10.20 4.32 -12.79
CA LEU A 136 10.85 3.03 -12.54
C LEU A 136 12.29 3.00 -13.12
N PRO A 137 13.16 3.98 -12.77
CA PRO A 137 14.44 4.21 -13.45
C PRO A 137 15.37 3.00 -13.45
N LYS A 138 15.47 2.28 -12.33
CA LYS A 138 16.41 1.14 -12.20
C LYS A 138 16.03 -0.02 -13.11
N GLU A 139 14.74 -0.32 -13.20
CA GLU A 139 14.22 -1.37 -14.06
C GLU A 139 14.27 -0.95 -15.54
N TYR A 140 13.95 0.31 -15.85
CA TYR A 140 14.07 0.87 -17.20
C TYR A 140 15.53 0.84 -17.70
N ASP A 141 16.49 1.36 -16.93
CA ASP A 141 17.91 1.35 -17.30
C ASP A 141 18.45 -0.07 -17.52
N ARG A 142 18.03 -1.03 -16.68
CA ARG A 142 18.41 -2.45 -16.86
C ARG A 142 17.90 -2.99 -18.18
N VAL A 143 16.61 -2.83 -18.46
CA VAL A 143 15.93 -3.42 -19.62
C VAL A 143 16.34 -2.74 -20.93
N ILE A 144 16.55 -1.43 -20.94
CA ILE A 144 17.09 -0.71 -22.11
C ILE A 144 18.58 -1.00 -22.31
N GLY A 145 19.34 -1.24 -21.24
CA GLY A 145 20.71 -1.75 -21.32
C GLY A 145 20.79 -3.16 -21.93
N GLU A 146 19.88 -4.06 -21.53
CA GLU A 146 19.74 -5.41 -22.12
C GLU A 146 19.39 -5.34 -23.62
N LEU A 147 18.41 -4.50 -24.02
CA LEU A 147 18.07 -4.26 -25.42
C LEU A 147 19.27 -3.72 -26.22
N SER A 148 19.93 -2.69 -25.72
CA SER A 148 21.10 -2.08 -26.37
C SER A 148 22.23 -3.09 -26.56
N GLY A 149 22.46 -3.97 -25.57
CA GLY A 149 23.44 -5.05 -25.66
C GLY A 149 23.09 -6.16 -26.67
N LEU A 150 21.82 -6.33 -27.04
CA LEU A 150 21.42 -7.19 -28.17
C LEU A 150 21.53 -6.48 -29.52
N ILE A 151 21.31 -5.15 -29.56
CA ILE A 151 21.51 -4.35 -30.78
C ILE A 151 23.01 -4.29 -31.16
N GLU A 152 23.92 -4.04 -30.20
CA GLU A 152 25.37 -4.05 -30.48
C GLU A 152 25.87 -5.42 -31.01
N LYS A 153 25.18 -6.52 -30.70
CA LYS A 153 25.49 -7.84 -31.27
C LYS A 153 25.05 -7.98 -32.73
N VAL A 154 23.93 -7.39 -33.12
CA VAL A 154 23.48 -7.36 -34.52
C VAL A 154 24.43 -6.50 -35.36
N GLU A 155 24.87 -5.34 -34.86
CA GLU A 155 25.86 -4.48 -35.52
C GLU A 155 27.21 -5.17 -35.78
N ARG A 156 27.63 -6.05 -34.87
CA ARG A 156 28.90 -6.79 -34.94
C ARG A 156 28.78 -8.13 -35.65
N GLU A 157 27.63 -8.43 -36.26
CA GLU A 157 27.35 -9.69 -36.96
C GLU A 157 27.57 -10.94 -36.06
N GLN A 158 27.22 -10.83 -34.77
CA GLN A 158 27.35 -11.89 -33.75
C GLN A 158 25.97 -12.48 -33.39
N PRO A 159 25.39 -13.38 -34.22
CA PRO A 159 24.04 -13.89 -34.03
C PRO A 159 23.86 -14.76 -32.76
N ASP A 160 24.95 -15.23 -32.19
CA ASP A 160 24.97 -16.24 -31.12
C ASP A 160 24.11 -15.84 -29.91
N ASN A 161 23.05 -16.64 -29.72
CA ASN A 161 22.08 -16.54 -28.64
C ASN A 161 21.28 -15.21 -28.61
N ILE A 162 21.14 -14.50 -29.74
CA ILE A 162 20.26 -13.31 -29.80
C ILE A 162 18.80 -13.74 -29.57
N ASP A 163 18.27 -14.67 -30.37
CA ASP A 163 16.85 -15.05 -30.30
C ASP A 163 16.48 -15.71 -28.96
N ALA A 164 17.39 -16.51 -28.37
CA ALA A 164 17.20 -17.11 -27.05
C ALA A 164 17.19 -16.08 -25.90
N LYS A 165 17.88 -14.94 -26.05
CA LYS A 165 17.82 -13.83 -25.08
C LYS A 165 16.64 -12.89 -25.33
N LYS A 166 16.21 -12.78 -26.59
CA LYS A 166 15.12 -11.93 -27.05
C LYS A 166 13.80 -12.28 -26.34
N GLU A 167 13.47 -13.56 -26.16
CA GLU A 167 12.26 -13.98 -25.43
C GLU A 167 12.23 -13.48 -23.97
N GLY A 168 13.34 -13.66 -23.24
CA GLY A 168 13.47 -13.17 -21.86
C GLY A 168 13.43 -11.64 -21.75
N LEU A 169 13.98 -10.95 -22.75
CA LEU A 169 13.87 -9.49 -22.86
C LEU A 169 12.43 -9.04 -23.14
N GLN A 170 11.72 -9.65 -24.11
CA GLN A 170 10.32 -9.31 -24.39
C GLN A 170 9.44 -9.42 -23.15
N LYS A 171 9.61 -10.50 -22.38
CA LYS A 171 8.88 -10.65 -21.12
C LYS A 171 9.26 -9.55 -20.13
N SER A 172 10.55 -9.30 -19.92
CA SER A 172 11.02 -8.24 -19.01
C SER A 172 10.56 -6.84 -19.41
N MET A 173 10.41 -6.58 -20.71
CA MET A 173 9.84 -5.33 -21.25
C MET A 173 8.33 -5.24 -21.00
N LEU A 174 7.57 -6.29 -21.30
CA LEU A 174 6.12 -6.32 -21.07
C LEU A 174 5.77 -6.21 -19.58
N ASP A 175 6.46 -6.97 -18.72
CA ASP A 175 6.30 -6.92 -17.26
C ASP A 175 6.59 -5.49 -16.74
N LEU A 176 7.55 -4.77 -17.35
CA LEU A 176 7.86 -3.38 -17.01
C LEU A 176 6.86 -2.37 -17.57
N VAL A 177 6.31 -2.57 -18.78
CA VAL A 177 5.21 -1.76 -19.33
C VAL A 177 4.01 -1.84 -18.39
N ILE A 178 3.59 -3.06 -18.03
CA ILE A 178 2.50 -3.29 -17.07
C ILE A 178 2.76 -2.56 -15.75
N LYS A 179 3.98 -2.68 -15.20
CA LYS A 179 4.34 -1.99 -13.96
C LYS A 179 4.31 -0.46 -14.11
N ALA A 180 4.77 0.09 -15.24
CA ALA A 180 4.73 1.53 -15.49
C ALA A 180 3.30 2.08 -15.62
N VAL A 181 2.41 1.33 -16.26
CA VAL A 181 0.97 1.66 -16.36
C VAL A 181 0.30 1.61 -14.98
N GLN A 182 0.57 0.57 -14.18
CA GLN A 182 0.08 0.48 -12.79
C GLN A 182 0.59 1.64 -11.92
N GLU A 183 1.89 1.91 -11.95
CA GLU A 183 2.54 2.99 -11.20
C GLU A 183 1.97 4.37 -11.60
N GLY A 184 1.77 4.62 -12.90
CA GLY A 184 1.16 5.85 -13.39
C GLY A 184 -0.31 6.04 -13.00
N ALA A 185 -1.07 4.95 -12.82
CA ALA A 185 -2.50 4.98 -12.53
C ALA A 185 -2.88 4.82 -11.04
N LEU A 186 -2.01 4.23 -10.22
CA LEU A 186 -2.35 3.78 -8.86
C LEU A 186 -1.46 4.35 -7.74
N ARG A 187 -0.31 4.95 -8.05
CA ARG A 187 0.66 5.45 -7.05
C ARG A 187 0.06 6.40 -6.01
N GLU A 188 -0.85 7.28 -6.42
CA GLU A 188 -1.50 8.22 -5.49
C GLU A 188 -2.41 7.48 -4.50
N SER A 189 -3.22 6.53 -4.98
CA SER A 189 -4.05 5.67 -4.11
C SER A 189 -3.23 4.74 -3.21
N GLU A 190 -2.08 4.23 -3.67
CA GLU A 190 -1.14 3.45 -2.83
C GLU A 190 -0.54 4.33 -1.73
N THR A 191 -0.18 5.59 -2.05
CA THR A 191 0.34 6.57 -1.08
C THR A 191 -0.69 6.87 0.00
N ILE A 192 -1.93 7.21 -0.38
CA ILE A 192 -3.01 7.53 0.54
C ILE A 192 -3.36 6.33 1.43
N ASN A 193 -3.37 5.10 0.88
CA ASN A 193 -3.61 3.90 1.67
C ASN A 193 -2.51 3.69 2.74
N VAL A 194 -1.23 3.86 2.40
CA VAL A 194 -0.10 3.72 3.35
C VAL A 194 -0.11 4.81 4.43
N GLU A 195 -0.48 6.05 4.09
CA GLU A 195 -0.70 7.12 5.08
C GLU A 195 -1.89 6.78 6.00
N THR A 196 -2.99 6.30 5.43
CA THR A 196 -4.20 5.90 6.16
C THR A 196 -3.97 4.71 7.11
N GLU A 197 -3.11 3.75 6.72
CA GLU A 197 -2.65 2.66 7.59
C GLU A 197 -1.82 3.18 8.77
N SER A 198 -0.92 4.13 8.50
CA SER A 198 -0.08 4.77 9.52
C SER A 198 -0.93 5.50 10.57
N ASP A 199 -2.03 6.11 10.13
CA ASP A 199 -3.07 6.70 10.99
C ASP A 199 -4.04 5.66 11.59
N ASN A 200 -3.62 4.39 11.69
CA ASN A 200 -4.29 3.30 12.40
C ASN A 200 -5.68 2.92 11.84
N ALA A 201 -5.94 3.10 10.54
CA ALA A 201 -7.25 2.81 9.95
C ALA A 201 -7.73 1.36 10.16
N GLU A 202 -6.84 0.36 10.21
CA GLU A 202 -7.15 -1.03 10.58
C GLU A 202 -7.92 -1.19 11.90
N ARG A 203 -7.84 -0.20 12.80
CA ARG A 203 -8.46 -0.20 14.13
C ARG A 203 -9.59 0.81 14.27
N GLN A 204 -9.59 1.85 13.44
CA GLN A 204 -10.52 2.97 13.51
C GLN A 204 -11.64 2.84 12.46
N ALA A 205 -11.26 2.57 11.21
CA ALA A 205 -12.16 2.38 10.06
C ALA A 205 -11.85 1.05 9.33
N PRO A 206 -11.91 -0.12 10.02
CA PRO A 206 -11.51 -1.41 9.46
C PRO A 206 -12.32 -1.84 8.23
N LEU A 207 -13.62 -1.52 8.16
CA LEU A 207 -14.46 -1.93 7.03
C LEU A 207 -14.12 -1.11 5.78
N THR A 208 -13.96 0.20 5.96
CA THR A 208 -13.70 1.15 4.87
C THR A 208 -12.28 1.00 4.33
N TYR A 209 -11.28 0.80 5.21
CA TYR A 209 -9.90 0.55 4.79
C TYR A 209 -9.74 -0.80 4.08
N ALA A 210 -10.39 -1.86 4.56
CA ALA A 210 -10.38 -3.16 3.87
C ALA A 210 -11.02 -3.10 2.48
N GLU A 211 -12.09 -2.31 2.30
CA GLU A 211 -12.71 -2.07 1.00
C GLU A 211 -11.78 -1.27 0.06
N ALA A 212 -11.11 -0.22 0.55
CA ALA A 212 -10.14 0.54 -0.24
C ALA A 212 -8.97 -0.33 -0.73
N LEU A 213 -8.43 -1.19 0.13
CA LEU A 213 -7.41 -2.17 -0.26
C LEU A 213 -7.95 -3.20 -1.28
N ARG A 214 -9.20 -3.65 -1.13
CA ARG A 214 -9.85 -4.59 -2.08
C ARG A 214 -10.03 -3.94 -3.46
N VAL A 215 -10.47 -2.69 -3.52
CA VAL A 215 -10.62 -1.93 -4.76
C VAL A 215 -9.25 -1.68 -5.40
N TYR A 216 -8.27 -1.22 -4.63
CA TYR A 216 -6.89 -1.01 -5.08
C TYR A 216 -6.30 -2.27 -5.72
N GLN A 217 -6.35 -3.42 -5.04
CA GLN A 217 -5.80 -4.68 -5.56
C GLN A 217 -6.58 -5.17 -6.80
N SER A 218 -7.91 -5.05 -6.80
CA SER A 218 -8.73 -5.42 -7.96
C SER A 218 -8.47 -4.53 -9.19
N ALA A 219 -8.21 -3.23 -8.98
CA ALA A 219 -7.77 -2.31 -10.02
C ALA A 219 -6.37 -2.70 -10.55
N LYS A 220 -5.42 -3.01 -9.66
CA LYS A 220 -4.06 -3.46 -9.99
C LYS A 220 -4.06 -4.70 -10.90
N ASP A 221 -4.84 -5.72 -10.55
CA ASP A 221 -4.93 -6.97 -11.31
C ASP A 221 -5.65 -6.78 -12.66
N GLN A 222 -6.72 -5.98 -12.71
CA GLN A 222 -7.40 -5.65 -13.96
C GLN A 222 -6.53 -4.80 -14.89
N ILE A 223 -5.79 -3.82 -14.37
CA ILE A 223 -4.83 -3.01 -15.12
C ILE A 223 -3.71 -3.89 -15.69
N ALA A 224 -3.24 -4.91 -14.98
CA ALA A 224 -2.25 -5.84 -15.53
C ALA A 224 -2.79 -6.60 -16.75
N ALA A 225 -4.02 -7.13 -16.65
CA ALA A 225 -4.67 -7.87 -17.72
C ALA A 225 -5.02 -7.00 -18.95
N ALA A 226 -5.35 -5.73 -18.74
CA ALA A 226 -5.85 -4.81 -19.77
C ALA A 226 -5.02 -3.53 -19.92
N HIS A 227 -3.70 -3.61 -19.72
CA HIS A 227 -2.75 -2.49 -19.70
C HIS A 227 -2.69 -1.63 -20.98
N HIS A 228 -3.36 -2.05 -22.06
CA HIS A 228 -3.48 -1.31 -23.33
C HIS A 228 -4.80 -0.53 -23.46
N ASP A 229 -5.83 -0.83 -22.66
CA ASP A 229 -7.08 -0.06 -22.63
C ASP A 229 -6.93 1.14 -21.69
N MET A 230 -6.38 2.24 -22.22
CA MET A 230 -6.15 3.47 -21.45
C MET A 230 -7.43 4.06 -20.82
N ALA A 231 -8.61 3.81 -21.39
CA ALA A 231 -9.87 4.29 -20.81
C ALA A 231 -10.27 3.45 -19.58
N LEU A 232 -10.09 2.13 -19.65
CA LEU A 232 -10.26 1.23 -18.52
C LEU A 232 -9.22 1.51 -17.42
N VAL A 233 -7.94 1.70 -17.78
CA VAL A 233 -6.87 2.05 -16.84
C VAL A 233 -7.17 3.34 -16.08
N GLN A 234 -7.55 4.41 -16.79
CA GLN A 234 -7.92 5.68 -16.16
C GLN A 234 -9.13 5.54 -15.23
N ARG A 235 -10.14 4.76 -15.62
CA ARG A 235 -11.32 4.51 -14.78
C ARG A 235 -10.96 3.74 -13.50
N LEU A 236 -10.16 2.68 -13.61
CA LEU A 236 -9.74 1.86 -12.47
C LEU A 236 -8.80 2.62 -11.52
N GLY A 237 -7.92 3.48 -12.06
CA GLY A 237 -7.10 4.40 -11.26
C GLY A 237 -7.95 5.39 -10.47
N ALA A 238 -8.94 6.00 -11.11
CA ALA A 238 -9.89 6.91 -10.46
C ALA A 238 -10.76 6.20 -9.40
N GLU A 239 -11.17 4.95 -9.64
CA GLU A 239 -11.93 4.13 -8.70
C GLU A 239 -11.11 3.79 -7.44
N ALA A 240 -9.84 3.40 -7.61
CA ALA A 240 -8.91 3.16 -6.51
C ALA A 240 -8.57 4.43 -5.72
N LEU A 241 -8.37 5.56 -6.40
CA LEU A 241 -8.11 6.87 -5.78
C LEU A 241 -9.32 7.37 -4.97
N PHE A 242 -10.53 7.23 -5.52
CA PHE A 242 -11.77 7.53 -4.81
C PHE A 242 -11.89 6.70 -3.53
N ALA A 243 -11.67 5.39 -3.61
CA ALA A 243 -11.78 4.49 -2.45
C ALA A 243 -10.72 4.79 -1.37
N ALA A 244 -9.47 5.12 -1.77
CA ALA A 244 -8.41 5.50 -0.84
C ALA A 244 -8.73 6.80 -0.09
N HIS A 245 -9.18 7.85 -0.80
CA HIS A 245 -9.63 9.09 -0.16
C HIS A 245 -10.84 8.89 0.76
N HIS A 246 -11.79 8.02 0.38
CA HIS A 246 -12.94 7.70 1.23
C HIS A 246 -12.49 7.04 2.54
N ALA A 247 -11.61 6.04 2.49
CA ALA A 247 -11.05 5.40 3.68
C ALA A 247 -10.26 6.38 4.58
N GLN A 248 -9.45 7.26 3.98
CA GLN A 248 -8.73 8.32 4.69
C GLN A 248 -9.70 9.22 5.50
N GLN A 249 -10.78 9.66 4.87
CA GLN A 249 -11.73 10.62 5.45
C GLN A 249 -12.65 9.98 6.50
N VAL A 250 -13.04 8.72 6.33
CA VAL A 250 -13.73 7.95 7.39
C VAL A 250 -12.79 7.72 8.57
N ASN A 251 -11.51 7.40 8.35
CA ASN A 251 -10.52 7.25 9.42
C ASN A 251 -10.35 8.55 10.23
N GLU A 252 -10.08 9.68 9.56
CA GLU A 252 -10.01 11.01 10.20
C GLU A 252 -11.27 11.32 11.02
N ARG A 253 -12.45 11.06 10.44
CA ARG A 253 -13.73 11.36 11.09
C ARG A 253 -13.97 10.48 12.31
N VAL A 254 -13.61 9.20 12.26
CA VAL A 254 -13.67 8.30 13.42
C VAL A 254 -12.70 8.76 14.51
N ALA A 255 -11.47 9.15 14.18
CA ALA A 255 -10.48 9.64 15.14
C ALA A 255 -10.99 10.88 15.90
N LEU A 256 -11.61 11.83 15.18
CA LEU A 256 -12.23 13.02 15.75
C LEU A 256 -13.40 12.67 16.69
N LEU A 257 -14.32 11.80 16.25
CA LEU A 257 -15.47 11.39 17.05
C LEU A 257 -15.06 10.60 18.31
N GLN A 258 -14.10 9.67 18.21
CA GLN A 258 -13.54 8.97 19.38
C GLN A 258 -12.92 9.94 20.38
N THR A 259 -12.22 10.98 19.90
CA THR A 259 -11.62 12.02 20.73
C THR A 259 -12.69 12.85 21.45
N GLN A 260 -13.73 13.29 20.75
CA GLN A 260 -14.86 14.03 21.34
C GLN A 260 -15.59 13.21 22.41
N LEU A 261 -15.85 11.93 22.15
CA LEU A 261 -16.47 11.02 23.12
C LEU A 261 -15.63 10.85 24.39
N ARG A 262 -14.29 10.73 24.27
CA ARG A 262 -13.38 10.64 25.42
C ARG A 262 -13.35 11.92 26.27
N VAL A 263 -13.37 13.09 25.64
CA VAL A 263 -13.43 14.39 26.35
C VAL A 263 -14.75 14.50 27.12
N ASN A 264 -15.87 14.18 26.47
CA ASN A 264 -17.19 14.24 27.10
C ASN A 264 -17.32 13.24 28.27
N SER A 265 -16.77 12.03 28.15
CA SER A 265 -16.80 11.03 29.24
C SER A 265 -15.93 11.41 30.45
N SER A 266 -14.89 12.23 30.26
CA SER A 266 -13.98 12.65 31.34
C SER A 266 -14.40 13.95 32.03
N GLY A 267 -15.16 14.83 31.36
CA GLY A 267 -15.67 16.07 31.95
C GLY A 267 -16.72 15.88 33.06
N SER A 268 -17.38 14.71 33.13
CA SER A 268 -18.56 14.50 33.98
C SER A 268 -18.28 14.23 35.47
N LEU A 269 -17.02 14.18 35.91
CA LEU A 269 -16.64 13.73 37.26
C LEU A 269 -16.11 14.84 38.20
N SER A 270 -16.03 16.10 37.75
CA SER A 270 -15.31 17.17 38.47
C SER A 270 -16.17 18.06 39.39
N SER A 271 -17.26 17.54 39.97
CA SER A 271 -18.11 18.29 40.91
C SER A 271 -18.51 17.51 42.19
N GLY A 272 -17.71 16.52 42.58
CA GLY A 272 -17.81 15.89 43.90
C GLY A 272 -17.01 16.68 44.95
N VAL A 273 -17.68 17.19 45.99
CA VAL A 273 -17.05 18.02 47.04
C VAL A 273 -16.10 17.19 47.91
N ALA A 274 -14.79 17.42 47.77
CA ALA A 274 -13.77 16.78 48.58
C ALA A 274 -13.58 17.49 49.94
N VAL A 275 -14.41 17.13 50.92
CA VAL A 275 -14.19 17.47 52.35
C VAL A 275 -14.04 16.19 53.16
N SER A 276 -12.81 15.73 53.33
CA SER A 276 -12.41 14.91 54.49
C SER A 276 -10.91 15.03 54.77
N THR A 277 -10.59 15.45 55.99
CA THR A 277 -9.26 15.30 56.59
C THR A 277 -9.19 13.94 57.27
N GLY A 278 -8.10 13.19 57.11
CA GLY A 278 -7.81 12.02 57.97
C GLY A 278 -6.94 10.97 57.31
N ALA A 279 -5.83 10.63 57.97
CA ALA A 279 -5.00 9.49 57.58
C ALA A 279 -5.62 8.16 58.04
N THR A 280 -5.31 7.06 57.36
CA THR A 280 -4.41 6.01 57.89
C THR A 280 -4.11 4.97 56.80
N THR A 281 -2.91 4.38 56.84
CA THR A 281 -2.46 3.29 55.96
C THR A 281 -3.15 1.97 56.23
N GLN A 282 -3.55 1.24 55.17
CA GLN A 282 -3.34 -0.21 55.10
C GLN A 282 -3.28 -0.67 53.64
N ALA A 283 -2.60 -1.79 53.41
CA ALA A 283 -2.42 -2.37 52.07
C ALA A 283 -3.37 -3.55 51.85
N GLN A 284 -3.95 -3.65 50.66
CA GLN A 284 -4.61 -4.87 50.17
C GLN A 284 -4.01 -5.26 48.81
N ALA A 285 -3.87 -6.57 48.60
CA ALA A 285 -3.22 -7.12 47.41
C ALA A 285 -4.13 -7.03 46.18
N GLY A 286 -3.53 -6.73 45.02
CA GLY A 286 -4.28 -6.57 43.78
C GLY A 286 -4.80 -7.90 43.23
N VAL A 287 -6.12 -8.00 43.07
CA VAL A 287 -6.74 -8.94 42.13
C VAL A 287 -7.02 -8.15 40.85
N GLN A 288 -6.18 -8.32 39.82
CA GLN A 288 -6.50 -7.86 38.47
C GLN A 288 -7.61 -8.74 37.91
N ILE A 289 -8.88 -8.33 38.11
CA ILE A 289 -10.00 -8.91 37.37
C ILE A 289 -9.83 -8.48 35.91
N GLU A 290 -9.44 -9.44 35.07
CA GLU A 290 -9.30 -9.26 33.62
C GLU A 290 -10.71 -9.13 33.01
N ASN A 291 -11.32 -7.96 33.16
CA ASN A 291 -12.63 -7.60 32.65
C ASN A 291 -12.60 -7.50 31.12
N LYS A 292 -12.57 -8.67 30.47
CA LYS A 292 -12.81 -8.84 29.04
C LYS A 292 -14.25 -8.40 28.75
N PRO A 293 -14.48 -7.25 28.11
CA PRO A 293 -15.83 -6.73 27.92
C PRO A 293 -16.64 -7.69 27.05
N ALA A 294 -17.86 -8.02 27.49
CA ALA A 294 -18.74 -8.90 26.74
C ALA A 294 -19.11 -8.29 25.39
N ALA A 295 -19.17 -9.14 24.36
CA ALA A 295 -19.52 -8.73 23.00
C ALA A 295 -21.03 -8.49 22.87
N MET A 296 -21.48 -7.32 23.34
CA MET A 296 -22.74 -6.71 22.91
C MET A 296 -22.45 -5.66 21.84
N ASP A 297 -23.37 -5.48 20.89
CA ASP A 297 -23.20 -4.68 19.69
C ASP A 297 -23.05 -3.17 19.97
N LYS A 298 -21.83 -2.77 20.31
CA LYS A 298 -21.38 -1.39 20.13
C LYS A 298 -21.31 -1.12 18.64
N VAL A 299 -22.32 -0.45 18.10
CA VAL A 299 -22.25 0.20 16.78
C VAL A 299 -20.92 0.95 16.73
N SER A 300 -20.03 0.54 15.81
CA SER A 300 -18.70 1.15 15.75
C SER A 300 -18.83 2.63 15.36
N VAL A 301 -17.86 3.44 15.78
CA VAL A 301 -17.86 4.86 15.38
C VAL A 301 -17.79 4.98 13.86
N GLU A 302 -17.12 4.05 13.18
CA GLU A 302 -17.16 3.89 11.72
C GLU A 302 -18.59 3.71 11.17
N MET A 303 -19.40 2.80 11.73
CA MET A 303 -20.78 2.59 11.27
C MET A 303 -21.66 3.85 11.41
N ILE A 304 -21.39 4.69 12.43
CA ILE A 304 -22.08 5.98 12.60
C ILE A 304 -21.64 6.99 11.52
N VAL A 305 -20.36 6.98 11.13
CA VAL A 305 -19.85 7.82 10.03
C VAL A 305 -20.45 7.37 8.69
N LEU A 306 -20.38 6.08 8.38
CA LEU A 306 -20.91 5.50 7.14
C LEU A 306 -22.42 5.77 6.99
N GLN A 307 -23.20 5.69 8.07
CA GLN A 307 -24.63 6.03 8.06
C GLN A 307 -24.91 7.51 7.74
N GLU A 308 -24.05 8.43 8.18
CA GLU A 308 -24.16 9.85 7.85
C GLU A 308 -23.71 10.14 6.42
N GLU A 309 -22.67 9.45 5.92
CA GLU A 309 -22.25 9.55 4.53
C GLU A 309 -23.28 9.00 3.54
N ASP A 310 -23.92 7.86 3.84
CA ASP A 310 -25.05 7.35 3.04
C ASP A 310 -26.22 8.35 3.01
N ARG A 311 -26.45 9.08 4.12
CA ARG A 311 -27.46 10.15 4.19
C ARG A 311 -27.08 11.33 3.29
N LEU A 312 -25.83 11.80 3.34
CA LEU A 312 -25.35 12.89 2.48
C LEU A 312 -25.32 12.48 0.99
N LEU A 313 -24.90 11.25 0.69
CA LEU A 313 -24.90 10.67 -0.65
C LEU A 313 -26.32 10.56 -1.23
N GLY A 314 -27.30 10.20 -0.40
CA GLY A 314 -28.71 10.20 -0.77
C GLY A 314 -29.24 11.59 -1.17
N ILE A 315 -28.80 12.64 -0.46
CA ILE A 315 -29.13 14.04 -0.79
C ILE A 315 -28.39 14.49 -2.06
N ALA A 316 -27.09 14.22 -2.16
CA ALA A 316 -26.26 14.59 -3.30
C ALA A 316 -26.78 14.01 -4.62
N LYS A 317 -27.10 12.70 -4.65
CA LYS A 317 -27.65 12.01 -5.82
C LYS A 317 -28.95 12.64 -6.33
N ALA A 318 -29.84 13.07 -5.42
CA ALA A 318 -31.11 13.68 -5.80
C ALA A 318 -31.01 15.16 -6.20
N LEU A 319 -29.96 15.85 -5.77
CA LEU A 319 -29.56 17.16 -6.30
C LEU A 319 -28.82 17.04 -7.65
N GLY A 320 -28.68 15.83 -8.20
CA GLY A 320 -28.00 15.57 -9.48
C GLY A 320 -26.47 15.65 -9.39
N LEU A 321 -25.89 15.60 -8.19
CA LEU A 321 -24.45 15.64 -7.99
C LEU A 321 -23.81 14.26 -8.24
N LYS A 322 -22.51 14.29 -8.58
CA LYS A 322 -21.66 13.09 -8.53
C LYS A 322 -21.55 12.54 -7.10
N ASP A 323 -20.96 11.37 -6.94
CA ASP A 323 -20.53 10.91 -5.61
C ASP A 323 -19.49 11.90 -5.04
N LEU A 324 -19.60 12.18 -3.73
CA LEU A 324 -18.83 13.20 -3.01
C LEU A 324 -18.01 12.61 -1.85
N ARG A 325 -17.99 11.28 -1.67
CA ARG A 325 -17.24 10.62 -0.58
C ARG A 325 -15.72 10.61 -0.81
N ASP A 326 -15.26 11.20 -1.90
CA ASP A 326 -13.88 11.65 -2.12
C ASP A 326 -13.57 13.02 -1.45
N LEU A 327 -14.56 13.71 -0.91
CA LEU A 327 -14.43 15.03 -0.30
C LEU A 327 -14.75 14.98 1.20
N SER A 328 -13.95 15.65 2.03
CA SER A 328 -14.19 15.72 3.47
C SER A 328 -15.59 16.27 3.80
N LEU A 329 -16.18 15.82 4.92
CA LEU A 329 -17.60 16.04 5.26
C LEU A 329 -18.08 17.50 5.10
N ASP A 330 -17.28 18.48 5.55
CA ASP A 330 -17.60 19.90 5.41
C ASP A 330 -17.68 20.38 3.95
N LYS A 331 -16.85 19.81 3.06
CA LYS A 331 -16.90 20.04 1.61
C LYS A 331 -18.14 19.38 1.00
N GLN A 332 -18.49 18.15 1.39
CA GLN A 332 -19.73 17.49 0.92
C GLN A 332 -20.94 18.37 1.25
N VAL A 333 -21.05 18.82 2.51
CA VAL A 333 -22.14 19.69 2.99
C VAL A 333 -22.14 21.05 2.27
N ALA A 334 -20.97 21.62 1.97
CA ALA A 334 -20.87 22.87 1.21
C ALA A 334 -21.33 22.74 -0.26
N GLU A 335 -20.95 21.67 -0.96
CA GLU A 335 -21.42 21.41 -2.33
C GLU A 335 -22.91 21.08 -2.39
N ILE A 336 -23.40 20.24 -1.45
CA ILE A 336 -24.83 19.94 -1.28
C ILE A 336 -25.63 21.23 -1.03
N ARG A 337 -25.14 22.14 -0.17
CA ARG A 337 -25.77 23.44 0.07
C ARG A 337 -25.82 24.29 -1.20
N ARG A 338 -24.69 24.44 -1.90
CA ARG A 338 -24.61 25.24 -3.14
C ARG A 338 -25.55 24.71 -4.22
N ALA A 339 -25.65 23.40 -4.36
CA ALA A 339 -26.57 22.75 -5.29
C ALA A 339 -28.04 23.00 -4.91
N ALA A 340 -28.40 22.84 -3.64
CA ALA A 340 -29.74 23.14 -3.14
C ALA A 340 -30.12 24.63 -3.32
N GLU A 341 -29.18 25.55 -3.12
CA GLU A 341 -29.36 26.99 -3.39
C GLU A 341 -29.60 27.25 -4.88
N SER A 342 -28.83 26.62 -5.77
CA SER A 342 -29.03 26.71 -7.23
C SER A 342 -30.42 26.20 -7.67
N VAL A 343 -30.87 25.07 -7.13
CA VAL A 343 -32.22 24.53 -7.37
C VAL A 343 -33.31 25.48 -6.87
N ARG A 344 -33.12 26.16 -5.73
CA ARG A 344 -34.06 27.17 -5.22
C ARG A 344 -34.09 28.44 -6.10
N HIS A 345 -32.96 28.87 -6.64
CA HIS A 345 -32.87 30.10 -7.44
C HIS A 345 -33.33 29.94 -8.90
N THR A 346 -33.26 28.73 -9.46
CA THR A 346 -33.66 28.47 -10.86
C THR A 346 -35.18 28.47 -11.09
N GLY A 347 -36.00 28.51 -10.04
CA GLY A 347 -37.42 28.91 -10.08
C GLY A 347 -38.39 28.04 -10.90
N SER A 348 -37.91 26.96 -11.52
CA SER A 348 -38.70 26.11 -12.40
C SER A 348 -39.62 25.18 -11.61
N GLY A 349 -40.93 25.25 -11.88
CA GLY A 349 -41.97 24.45 -11.21
C GLY A 349 -41.92 22.94 -11.46
N ILE A 350 -40.83 22.43 -12.03
CA ILE A 350 -40.60 21.01 -12.35
C ILE A 350 -40.02 20.24 -11.14
N ALA A 351 -39.39 20.92 -10.18
CA ALA A 351 -38.64 20.30 -9.08
C ALA A 351 -39.36 20.28 -7.71
N ALA A 352 -40.65 20.63 -7.63
CA ALA A 352 -41.37 20.69 -6.34
C ALA A 352 -41.54 19.31 -5.66
N ALA A 353 -41.89 18.27 -6.42
CA ALA A 353 -42.11 16.92 -5.88
C ALA A 353 -40.83 16.28 -5.28
N PRO A 354 -39.64 16.33 -5.93
CA PRO A 354 -38.39 15.89 -5.32
C PRO A 354 -38.10 16.59 -3.98
N VAL A 355 -38.24 17.91 -3.90
CA VAL A 355 -37.95 18.65 -2.65
C VAL A 355 -38.89 18.23 -1.52
N GLN A 356 -40.17 17.95 -1.81
CA GLN A 356 -41.12 17.45 -0.81
C GLN A 356 -40.83 16.00 -0.37
N ASP A 357 -40.40 15.11 -1.26
CA ASP A 357 -39.92 13.77 -0.87
C ASP A 357 -38.65 13.87 0.01
N PHE A 358 -37.77 14.83 -0.27
CA PHE A 358 -36.60 15.07 0.57
C PHE A 358 -36.92 15.66 1.94
N GLU A 359 -37.86 16.59 2.04
CA GLU A 359 -38.34 17.11 3.32
C GLU A 359 -39.04 16.03 4.15
N ALA A 360 -39.85 15.18 3.51
CA ALA A 360 -40.47 14.02 4.14
C ALA A 360 -39.44 12.98 4.62
N ARG A 361 -38.43 12.64 3.80
CA ARG A 361 -37.34 11.72 4.15
C ARG A 361 -36.46 12.27 5.27
N LEU A 362 -36.11 13.56 5.24
CA LEU A 362 -35.33 14.20 6.30
C LEU A 362 -36.11 14.23 7.61
N LYS A 363 -37.42 14.47 7.56
CA LYS A 363 -38.30 14.40 8.73
C LYS A 363 -38.35 12.97 9.30
N ALA A 364 -38.61 11.96 8.47
CA ALA A 364 -38.64 10.56 8.88
C ALA A 364 -37.29 10.06 9.41
N ALA A 365 -36.17 10.52 8.83
CA ALA A 365 -34.82 10.21 9.32
C ALA A 365 -34.54 10.86 10.67
N ASN A 366 -34.93 12.13 10.88
CA ASN A 366 -34.80 12.80 12.18
C ASN A 366 -35.69 12.14 13.25
N GLU A 367 -36.91 11.73 12.90
CA GLU A 367 -37.80 10.95 13.77
C GLU A 367 -37.17 9.59 14.13
N GLY A 368 -36.58 8.90 13.16
CA GLY A 368 -35.82 7.66 13.39
C GLY A 368 -34.58 7.83 14.27
N ILE A 369 -33.84 8.95 14.13
CA ILE A 369 -32.70 9.28 15.01
C ILE A 369 -33.17 9.56 16.44
N GLN A 370 -34.27 10.30 16.61
CA GLN A 370 -34.87 10.52 17.93
C GLN A 370 -35.36 9.20 18.55
N GLN A 371 -35.97 8.32 17.75
CA GLN A 371 -36.42 7.00 18.18
C GLN A 371 -35.24 6.12 18.61
N MET A 372 -34.17 6.02 17.80
CA MET A 372 -32.94 5.32 18.19
C MET A 372 -32.33 5.91 19.46
N GLY A 373 -32.27 7.24 19.60
CA GLY A 373 -31.79 7.90 20.83
C GLY A 373 -32.61 7.54 22.07
N SER A 374 -33.93 7.39 21.93
CA SER A 374 -34.80 6.92 23.01
C SER A 374 -34.59 5.44 23.34
N GLU A 375 -34.33 4.59 22.35
CA GLU A 375 -34.02 3.17 22.56
C GLU A 375 -32.64 2.97 23.21
N LEU A 376 -31.65 3.79 22.82
CA LEU A 376 -30.30 3.79 23.40
C LEU A 376 -30.35 4.17 24.89
N ASN A 377 -31.06 5.26 25.23
CA ASN A 377 -31.31 5.66 26.61
C ASN A 377 -32.06 4.57 27.41
N ALA A 378 -33.04 3.89 26.80
CA ALA A 378 -33.74 2.77 27.43
C ALA A 378 -32.81 1.55 27.66
N LYS A 379 -31.87 1.27 26.75
CA LYS A 379 -30.84 0.24 26.91
C LYS A 379 -29.80 0.61 27.97
N ASP A 380 -29.37 1.87 28.04
CA ASP A 380 -28.49 2.37 29.10
C ASP A 380 -29.15 2.26 30.49
N GLN A 381 -30.46 2.53 30.59
CA GLN A 381 -31.23 2.31 31.82
C GLN A 381 -31.31 0.81 32.19
N GLN A 382 -31.52 -0.10 31.22
CA GLN A 382 -31.48 -1.55 31.46
C GLN A 382 -30.09 -2.06 31.86
N LEU A 383 -29.00 -1.43 31.36
CA LEU A 383 -27.64 -1.75 31.78
C LEU A 383 -27.39 -1.28 33.21
N ALA A 384 -27.76 -0.03 33.55
CA ALA A 384 -27.66 0.48 34.92
C ALA A 384 -28.49 -0.34 35.93
N GLU A 385 -29.67 -0.84 35.54
CA GLU A 385 -30.45 -1.77 36.36
C GLU A 385 -29.74 -3.12 36.55
N LYS A 386 -29.16 -3.69 35.48
CA LYS A 386 -28.35 -4.93 35.58
C LYS A 386 -27.12 -4.77 36.46
N ASP A 387 -26.38 -3.67 36.32
CA ASP A 387 -25.20 -3.39 37.14
C ASP A 387 -25.58 -3.23 38.63
N ARG A 388 -26.72 -2.59 38.91
CA ARG A 388 -27.30 -2.56 40.27
C ARG A 388 -27.67 -3.96 40.77
N LEU A 389 -28.34 -4.79 39.96
CA LEU A 389 -28.71 -6.15 40.35
C LEU A 389 -27.46 -7.03 40.61
N LEU A 390 -26.39 -6.87 39.84
CA LEU A 390 -25.11 -7.52 40.05
C LEU A 390 -24.44 -7.05 41.35
N ALA A 391 -24.50 -5.75 41.68
CA ALA A 391 -24.01 -5.22 42.95
C ALA A 391 -24.83 -5.76 44.15
N GLU A 392 -26.16 -5.82 44.04
CA GLU A 392 -27.02 -6.45 45.06
C GLU A 392 -26.75 -7.96 45.20
N GLN A 393 -26.36 -8.65 44.12
CA GLN A 393 -25.98 -10.07 44.16
C GLN A 393 -24.61 -10.28 44.81
N ALA A 394 -23.63 -9.41 44.54
CA ALA A 394 -22.33 -9.43 45.20
C ALA A 394 -22.48 -9.27 46.73
N GLN A 395 -23.22 -8.26 47.19
CA GLN A 395 -23.49 -8.07 48.63
C GLN A 395 -24.16 -9.29 49.28
N LYS A 396 -25.04 -10.01 48.56
CA LYS A 396 -25.67 -11.25 49.05
C LYS A 396 -24.66 -12.40 49.18
N LEU A 397 -23.67 -12.47 48.30
CA LEU A 397 -22.58 -13.45 48.39
C LEU A 397 -21.62 -13.13 49.54
N ASP A 398 -21.26 -11.85 49.74
CA ASP A 398 -20.43 -11.41 50.86
C ASP A 398 -21.10 -11.71 52.22
N LEU A 399 -22.41 -11.44 52.33
CA LEU A 399 -23.22 -11.80 53.50
C LEU A 399 -23.29 -13.32 53.73
N GLN A 400 -23.34 -14.13 52.67
CA GLN A 400 -23.28 -15.59 52.78
C GLN A 400 -21.90 -16.08 53.22
N ALA A 401 -20.81 -15.48 52.72
CA ALA A 401 -19.45 -15.81 53.13
C ALA A 401 -19.25 -15.55 54.63
N ALA A 402 -19.60 -14.34 55.11
CA ALA A 402 -19.52 -13.99 56.53
C ALA A 402 -20.39 -14.91 57.44
N LEU A 403 -21.57 -15.34 56.95
CA LEU A 403 -22.42 -16.31 57.65
C LEU A 403 -21.73 -17.69 57.76
N MET A 404 -20.99 -18.11 56.74
CA MET A 404 -20.26 -19.39 56.74
C MET A 404 -19.04 -19.34 57.67
N GLU A 405 -18.24 -18.26 57.63
CA GLU A 405 -17.14 -18.04 58.60
C GLU A 405 -17.65 -18.09 60.06
N GLY A 406 -18.80 -17.46 60.32
CA GLY A 406 -19.45 -17.51 61.64
C GLY A 406 -19.90 -18.92 62.06
N LYS A 407 -20.30 -19.78 61.12
CA LYS A 407 -20.61 -21.19 61.38
C LYS A 407 -19.35 -22.02 61.62
N ASP A 408 -18.30 -21.82 60.84
CA ASP A 408 -17.04 -22.56 61.00
C ASP A 408 -16.36 -22.25 62.34
N ALA A 409 -16.47 -21.00 62.82
CA ALA A 409 -16.07 -20.62 64.18
C ALA A 409 -16.89 -21.35 65.27
N GLN A 410 -18.20 -21.55 65.07
CA GLN A 410 -19.04 -22.34 65.98
C GLN A 410 -18.69 -23.83 65.93
N ILE A 411 -18.48 -24.40 64.74
CA ILE A 411 -18.08 -25.80 64.55
C ILE A 411 -16.74 -26.07 65.26
N LYS A 412 -15.77 -25.17 65.11
CA LYS A 412 -14.49 -25.23 65.84
C LYS A 412 -14.70 -25.21 67.35
N THR A 413 -15.49 -24.25 67.87
CA THR A 413 -15.80 -24.12 69.30
C THR A 413 -16.54 -25.33 69.87
N LEU A 414 -17.38 -25.99 69.08
CA LEU A 414 -18.05 -27.24 69.46
C LEU A 414 -17.07 -28.42 69.45
N LYS A 415 -16.16 -28.49 68.47
CA LYS A 415 -15.11 -29.51 68.41
C LYS A 415 -14.17 -29.42 69.61
N ASP A 416 -13.68 -28.22 69.94
CA ASP A 416 -12.80 -27.98 71.09
C ASP A 416 -13.47 -28.43 72.42
N LYS A 417 -14.80 -28.33 72.52
CA LYS A 417 -15.59 -28.85 73.66
C LYS A 417 -15.74 -30.37 73.64
N VAL A 418 -15.96 -30.99 72.48
CA VAL A 418 -16.02 -32.46 72.33
C VAL A 418 -14.68 -33.07 72.67
N ASP A 419 -13.59 -32.57 72.11
CA ASP A 419 -12.23 -33.07 72.34
C ASP A 419 -11.86 -32.97 73.83
N LYS A 420 -12.29 -31.91 74.53
CA LYS A 420 -12.17 -31.81 76.01
C LYS A 420 -12.99 -32.87 76.76
N LEU A 421 -14.26 -33.08 76.39
CA LEU A 421 -15.14 -34.07 77.03
C LEU A 421 -14.70 -35.52 76.76
N GLU A 422 -14.02 -35.78 75.64
CA GLU A 422 -13.38 -37.06 75.34
C GLU A 422 -12.19 -37.31 76.30
N TRP A 423 -11.40 -36.28 76.60
CA TRP A 423 -10.26 -36.36 77.52
C TRP A 423 -10.66 -36.59 78.99
N GLU A 424 -11.87 -36.17 79.39
CA GLU A 424 -12.41 -36.37 80.74
C GLU A 424 -13.01 -37.78 80.96
N LYS A 425 -13.03 -38.66 79.95
CA LYS A 425 -13.45 -40.07 80.12
C LYS A 425 -12.33 -40.90 80.77
N PRO A 426 -12.55 -41.48 81.98
CA PRO A 426 -11.53 -42.31 82.62
C PRO A 426 -11.26 -43.59 81.82
N ALA A 427 -9.99 -43.82 81.48
CA ALA A 427 -9.57 -44.91 80.61
C ALA A 427 -9.87 -46.30 81.22
N LYS A 428 -10.90 -46.97 80.72
CA LYS A 428 -11.14 -48.39 81.01
C LYS A 428 -10.06 -49.25 80.34
N PRO A 429 -9.45 -50.23 81.04
CA PRO A 429 -8.35 -51.02 80.48
C PRO A 429 -8.84 -51.91 79.34
N ILE A 430 -8.25 -51.74 78.15
CA ILE A 430 -8.59 -52.53 76.97
C ILE A 430 -7.96 -53.93 77.09
N PRO A 431 -8.74 -55.02 77.01
CA PRO A 431 -8.19 -56.38 77.04
C PRO A 431 -7.42 -56.70 75.76
N LYS A 432 -6.38 -57.53 75.88
CA LYS A 432 -5.54 -57.96 74.76
C LYS A 432 -6.30 -58.89 73.79
N ARG A 433 -5.78 -58.93 72.55
CA ARG A 433 -5.79 -60.07 71.60
C ARG A 433 -7.03 -60.19 70.69
N LEU A 434 -6.82 -59.99 69.38
CA LEU A 434 -6.81 -61.07 68.38
C LEU A 434 -6.27 -60.62 67.01
N LYS A 435 -5.48 -61.50 66.38
CA LYS A 435 -5.28 -61.64 64.91
C LYS A 435 -6.26 -62.77 64.46
N PRO A 436 -6.59 -63.02 63.17
CA PRO A 436 -5.93 -62.60 61.91
C PRO A 436 -6.80 -61.52 61.19
N THR A 437 -6.98 -61.35 59.86
CA THR A 437 -6.68 -62.16 58.65
C THR A 437 -6.37 -61.25 57.44
N ALA A 438 -6.78 -61.61 56.21
CA ALA A 438 -6.38 -60.99 54.95
C ALA A 438 -7.44 -61.16 53.84
N ALA A 439 -7.14 -60.61 52.65
CA ALA A 439 -7.87 -60.66 51.38
C ALA A 439 -9.10 -59.74 51.25
N GLY A 440 -9.16 -59.02 50.11
CA GLY A 440 -10.17 -58.00 49.81
C GLY A 440 -9.77 -57.12 48.61
N LYS A 441 -9.47 -57.73 47.46
CA LYS A 441 -9.27 -57.00 46.19
C LYS A 441 -10.62 -56.88 45.47
N THR A 442 -11.03 -55.66 45.15
CA THR A 442 -12.11 -55.38 44.18
C THR A 442 -11.70 -54.23 43.27
N LYS A 443 -12.11 -54.29 42.00
CA LYS A 443 -11.89 -53.24 40.98
C LYS A 443 -13.24 -52.69 40.55
N GLU A 444 -13.37 -51.37 40.54
CA GLU A 444 -14.32 -50.58 39.73
C GLU A 444 -13.66 -49.19 39.59
N ALA A 445 -13.34 -48.61 38.43
CA ALA A 445 -13.65 -48.80 37.01
C ALA A 445 -14.88 -48.04 36.47
N VAL A 446 -14.61 -47.21 35.45
CA VAL A 446 -15.54 -46.56 34.49
C VAL A 446 -16.46 -45.45 35.03
N ALA A 447 -16.20 -44.22 34.59
CA ALA A 447 -17.22 -43.30 34.02
C ALA A 447 -16.60 -42.06 33.36
N THR A 448 -15.97 -42.19 32.18
CA THR A 448 -15.64 -41.04 31.32
C THR A 448 -16.78 -40.75 30.34
N LYS A 449 -17.45 -39.61 30.49
CA LYS A 449 -18.36 -38.95 29.53
C LYS A 449 -18.70 -37.55 30.07
N LYS A 450 -18.85 -36.52 29.25
CA LYS A 450 -18.72 -36.44 27.78
C LYS A 450 -18.19 -35.06 27.40
#